data_AF-A0A919GPU4-F1
#
_entry.id   AF-A0A919GPU4-F1
#
_cell.length_a   1.000
_cell.length_b   1.000
_cell.length_c   1.000
_cell.angle_alpha   90.00
_cell.angle_beta   90.00
_cell.angle_gamma   90.00
#
_symmetry.space_group_name_H-M   'P 1'
#
loop_
_entity.id
_entity.type
_entity.pdbx_description
1 polymer ?
#
loop_
_entity_poly.entity_id
_entity_poly.type
_entity_poly.pdbx_seq_one_letter_code
_entity_poly.pdbx_strand_id
1 'polypeptide(L)'
;MSEHTIPADLDWVRAAPDDAAGPGPWIEVAFGPADHVYLRETSNPENVVTTTRRKWDAFVLGVQAGEFDHFVAGLDRRPGAGGHLLDAARPRDSGHPLDAAPPLGTGHPADGAGLADHSGSLDTQM
;
A
#
# COMPACT_ATOMS: atom_id res chain seq x y z
N MET A 1 -7.48 -12.08 22.73
CA MET A 1 -6.65 -12.35 21.54
C MET A 1 -7.01 -13.77 21.14
N SER A 2 -7.67 -13.97 20.00
CA SER A 2 -7.98 -15.32 19.55
C SER A 2 -6.66 -16.03 19.28
N GLU A 3 -6.46 -17.19 19.89
CA GLU A 3 -5.30 -18.02 19.58
C GLU A 3 -5.48 -18.51 18.14
N HIS A 4 -4.62 -18.04 17.25
CA HIS A 4 -4.62 -18.46 15.85
C HIS A 4 -3.75 -19.71 15.73
N THR A 5 -4.37 -20.88 15.62
CA THR A 5 -3.65 -22.15 15.45
C THR A 5 -3.07 -22.26 14.05
N ILE A 6 -1.77 -22.54 13.95
CA ILE A 6 -1.08 -22.83 12.69
C ILE A 6 -1.44 -24.26 12.24
N PRO A 7 -1.90 -24.49 11.00
CA PRO A 7 -2.09 -25.84 10.46
C PRO A 7 -0.76 -26.61 10.39
N ALA A 8 -0.78 -27.91 10.69
CA ALA A 8 0.44 -28.73 10.76
C ALA A 8 0.95 -29.18 9.39
N ASP A 9 0.07 -29.23 8.39
CA ASP A 9 0.21 -29.83 7.08
C ASP A 9 0.37 -28.78 5.95
N LEU A 10 1.05 -27.67 6.28
CA LEU A 10 1.38 -26.61 5.34
C LEU A 10 2.52 -27.01 4.39
N ASP A 11 2.36 -26.67 3.11
CA ASP A 11 3.41 -26.77 2.10
C ASP A 11 4.29 -25.52 2.11
N TRP A 12 5.51 -25.65 2.67
CA TRP A 12 6.44 -24.55 2.85
C TRP A 12 7.36 -24.39 1.65
N VAL A 13 7.28 -23.23 0.99
CA VAL A 13 8.14 -22.87 -0.13
C VAL A 13 9.26 -21.97 0.37
N ARG A 14 10.51 -22.41 0.17
CA ARG A 14 11.72 -21.66 0.52
C ARG A 14 11.98 -20.54 -0.48
N ALA A 15 12.11 -19.31 0.01
CA ALA A 15 12.55 -18.16 -0.77
C ALA A 15 14.09 -18.15 -0.88
N ALA A 16 14.63 -19.06 -1.69
CA ALA A 16 16.06 -19.14 -2.00
C ALA A 16 16.25 -19.60 -3.46
N PRO A 17 17.39 -19.29 -4.10
CA PRO A 17 17.77 -19.92 -5.36
C PRO A 17 17.76 -21.45 -5.28
N ASP A 18 17.42 -22.13 -6.37
CA ASP A 18 17.32 -23.60 -6.41
C ASP A 18 18.65 -24.30 -6.07
N ASP A 19 19.78 -23.67 -6.41
CA ASP A 19 21.14 -24.16 -6.18
C ASP A 19 21.73 -23.71 -4.82
N ALA A 20 21.00 -22.89 -4.05
CA ALA A 20 21.45 -22.45 -2.75
C ALA A 20 21.50 -23.63 -1.75
N ALA A 21 22.72 -24.00 -1.36
CA ALA A 21 22.99 -25.02 -0.36
C ALA A 21 23.13 -24.43 1.05
N GLY A 22 22.83 -25.24 2.07
CA GLY A 22 22.99 -24.88 3.47
C GLY A 22 21.68 -24.55 4.20
N PRO A 23 21.72 -24.47 5.55
CA PRO A 23 20.51 -24.47 6.39
C PRO A 23 19.73 -23.13 6.39
N GLY A 24 20.27 -22.06 5.79
CA GLY A 24 19.71 -20.71 5.91
C GLY A 24 20.36 -19.89 7.02
N PRO A 25 19.82 -18.70 7.34
CA PRO A 25 18.39 -18.47 7.48
C PRO A 25 17.70 -18.09 6.16
N TRP A 26 16.76 -18.93 5.73
CA TRP A 26 15.88 -18.64 4.60
C TRP A 26 14.50 -18.26 5.13
N ILE A 27 13.80 -17.38 4.41
CA ILE A 27 12.37 -17.20 4.62
C ILE A 27 11.63 -18.33 3.91
N GLU A 28 10.70 -18.96 4.61
CA GLU A 28 9.75 -19.91 4.04
C GLU A 28 8.35 -19.31 4.08
N VAL A 29 7.56 -19.59 3.03
CA VAL A 29 6.20 -19.10 2.86
C VAL A 29 5.27 -20.27 2.59
N ALA A 30 4.12 -20.31 3.24
CA ALA A 30 3.07 -21.30 2.98
C ALA A 30 1.71 -20.63 2.83
N PHE A 31 0.90 -21.13 1.89
CA PHE A 31 -0.51 -20.74 1.74
C PHE A 31 -1.38 -21.77 2.42
N GLY A 32 -2.28 -21.30 3.29
CA GLY A 32 -3.17 -22.17 4.04
C GLY A 32 -4.65 -21.81 3.89
N PRO A 33 -5.50 -22.46 4.70
CA PRO A 33 -6.94 -22.26 4.64
C PRO A 33 -7.34 -20.84 5.06
N ALA A 34 -8.60 -20.47 4.76
CA ALA A 34 -9.20 -19.20 5.16
C ALA A 34 -8.39 -17.95 4.74
N ASP A 35 -7.79 -18.00 3.55
CA ASP A 35 -7.03 -16.89 2.96
C ASP A 35 -5.76 -16.51 3.74
N HIS A 36 -5.24 -17.41 4.58
CA HIS A 36 -4.03 -17.16 5.35
C HIS A 36 -2.75 -17.40 4.57
N VAL A 37 -1.75 -16.55 4.84
CA VAL A 37 -0.36 -16.72 4.40
C VAL A 37 0.51 -16.77 5.63
N TYR A 38 1.37 -17.79 5.70
CA TYR A 38 2.25 -18.05 6.82
C TYR A 38 3.70 -17.84 6.39
N LEU A 39 4.47 -17.15 7.21
CA LEU A 39 5.88 -16.87 6.98
C LEU A 39 6.68 -17.30 8.20
N ARG A 40 7.84 -17.90 7.99
CA ARG A 40 8.79 -18.24 9.06
C ARG A 40 10.22 -18.20 8.54
N GLU A 41 11.17 -18.26 9.46
CA GLU A 41 12.58 -18.51 9.13
C GLU A 41 12.92 -19.98 9.31
N THR A 42 13.75 -20.55 8.42
CA THR A 42 14.23 -21.95 8.54
C THR A 42 14.95 -22.21 9.86
N SER A 43 15.65 -21.21 10.40
CA SER A 43 16.40 -21.31 11.65
C SER A 43 15.53 -21.17 12.90
N ASN A 44 14.28 -20.73 12.78
CA ASN A 44 13.34 -20.59 13.89
C ASN A 44 11.90 -20.92 13.45
N PRO A 45 11.61 -22.21 13.15
CA PRO A 45 10.38 -22.61 12.47
C PRO A 45 9.11 -22.44 13.31
N GLU A 46 9.25 -22.29 14.63
CA GLU A 46 8.14 -22.07 15.56
C GLU A 46 7.65 -20.61 15.59
N ASN A 47 8.48 -19.67 15.12
CA ASN A 47 8.11 -18.27 15.06
C ASN A 47 7.43 -17.96 13.72
N VAL A 48 6.11 -18.16 13.67
CA VAL A 48 5.30 -18.00 12.46
C VAL A 48 4.55 -16.67 12.47
N VAL A 49 4.81 -15.85 11.45
CA VAL A 49 4.01 -14.67 11.14
C VAL A 49 2.83 -15.10 10.27
N THR A 50 1.61 -14.76 10.68
CA THR A 50 0.40 -14.99 9.89
C THR A 50 -0.12 -13.67 9.33
N THR A 51 -0.44 -13.66 8.04
CA THR A 51 -1.14 -12.57 7.37
C THR A 51 -2.29 -13.13 6.52
N THR A 52 -2.92 -12.27 5.70
CA THR A 52 -3.93 -12.68 4.73
C THR A 52 -3.40 -12.55 3.31
N ARG A 53 -4.02 -13.25 2.35
CA ARG A 53 -3.63 -13.21 0.94
C ARG A 53 -3.71 -11.79 0.40
N ARG A 54 -4.78 -11.06 0.73
CA ARG A 54 -4.93 -9.65 0.34
C ARG A 54 -3.76 -8.77 0.80
N LYS A 55 -3.28 -8.95 2.04
CA LYS A 55 -2.17 -8.17 2.58
C LYS A 55 -0.83 -8.61 1.95
N TRP A 56 -0.67 -9.92 1.75
CA TRP A 56 0.50 -10.49 1.08
C TRP A 56 0.63 -9.98 -0.36
N ASP A 57 -0.45 -10.01 -1.14
CA ASP A 57 -0.43 -9.55 -2.53
C ASP A 57 -0.09 -8.05 -2.61
N ALA A 58 -0.65 -7.22 -1.72
CA ALA A 58 -0.31 -5.81 -1.63
C ALA A 58 1.17 -5.59 -1.26
N PHE A 59 1.69 -6.38 -0.33
CA PHE A 59 3.10 -6.34 0.05
C PHE A 59 4.01 -6.70 -1.14
N VAL A 60 3.71 -7.77 -1.88
CA VAL A 60 4.48 -8.18 -3.07
C VAL A 60 4.49 -7.09 -4.13
N LEU A 61 3.35 -6.42 -4.38
CA LEU A 61 3.29 -5.29 -5.31
C LEU A 61 4.18 -4.13 -4.86
N GLY A 62 4.19 -3.79 -3.57
CA GLY A 62 5.08 -2.75 -3.03
C GLY A 62 6.57 -3.11 -3.19
N VAL A 63 6.93 -4.37 -2.94
CA VAL A 63 8.30 -4.88 -3.16
C VAL A 63 8.70 -4.78 -4.64
N GLN A 64 7.83 -5.21 -5.55
CA GLN A 64 8.09 -5.13 -7.00
C GLN A 64 8.19 -3.68 -7.51
N ALA A 65 7.48 -2.75 -6.88
CA ALA A 65 7.55 -1.33 -7.18
C ALA A 65 8.82 -0.64 -6.63
N GLY A 66 9.67 -1.35 -5.88
CA GLY A 66 10.85 -0.77 -5.23
C GLY A 66 10.53 0.15 -4.06
N GLU A 67 9.31 0.07 -3.48
CA GLU A 67 8.88 0.92 -2.37
C GLU A 67 9.82 0.80 -1.15
N PHE A 68 10.47 -0.36 -0.99
CA PHE A 68 11.32 -0.68 0.14
C PHE A 68 12.82 -0.41 -0.07
N ASP A 69 13.26 -0.01 -1.28
CA ASP A 69 14.69 0.16 -1.58
C ASP A 69 15.31 1.37 -0.85
N HIS A 70 14.49 2.31 -0.39
CA HIS A 70 14.94 3.49 0.33
C HIS A 70 15.31 3.23 1.81
N PHE A 71 14.91 2.10 2.40
CA PHE A 71 15.16 1.81 3.82
C PHE A 71 16.64 1.53 4.18
N VAL A 72 17.54 1.49 3.19
CA VAL A 72 18.98 1.23 3.36
C VAL A 72 19.80 2.52 3.58
N ALA A 73 19.21 3.70 3.36
CA ALA A 73 19.88 4.99 3.49
C ALA A 73 20.11 5.38 4.97
N GLY A 74 21.12 4.78 5.61
CA GLY A 74 21.51 5.15 6.98
C GLY A 74 22.63 4.33 7.62
N LEU A 75 23.05 3.20 7.04
CA LEU A 75 24.07 2.33 7.63
C LEU A 75 25.53 2.74 7.31
N ASP A 76 25.75 3.73 6.45
CA ASP A 76 27.08 4.14 5.99
C ASP A 76 27.65 5.37 6.71
N ARG A 77 27.24 5.62 7.97
CA ARG A 77 27.95 6.57 8.84
C ARG A 77 28.77 5.83 9.87
N ARG A 78 29.99 5.42 9.50
CA ARG A 78 31.26 5.79 10.17
C ARG A 78 32.45 5.62 9.20
N PRO A 79 33.32 6.63 9.11
CA PRO A 79 34.59 6.51 9.83
C PRO A 79 34.94 7.81 10.59
N GLY A 80 35.88 7.69 11.54
CA GLY A 80 36.07 8.63 12.63
C GLY A 80 36.69 10.01 12.31
N ALA A 81 36.66 10.83 13.37
CA ALA A 81 37.45 12.03 13.66
C ALA A 81 37.18 13.30 12.83
N GLY A 82 36.83 14.39 13.55
CA GLY A 82 36.91 15.76 13.06
C GLY A 82 35.58 16.50 13.08
N GLY A 83 35.42 17.40 14.04
CA GLY A 83 34.16 18.11 14.28
C GLY A 83 33.78 19.13 13.20
N HIS A 84 32.48 19.35 13.07
CA HIS A 84 31.96 20.70 12.92
C HIS A 84 30.63 20.81 13.68
N LEU A 85 30.77 21.47 14.82
CA LEU A 85 29.75 22.01 15.69
C LEU A 85 28.84 22.97 14.90
N LEU A 86 27.52 22.73 14.95
CA LEU A 86 26.43 23.70 14.80
C LEU A 86 26.44 24.59 13.55
N ASP A 87 25.50 24.34 12.63
CA ASP A 87 24.83 25.44 11.94
C ASP A 87 23.31 25.31 12.14
N ALA A 88 22.86 25.92 13.23
CA ALA A 88 21.46 26.08 13.57
C ALA A 88 20.86 27.20 12.71
N ALA A 89 20.21 26.86 11.60
CA ALA A 89 19.47 27.84 10.80
C ALA A 89 18.09 27.33 10.33
N ARG A 90 17.14 27.46 11.26
CA ARG A 90 15.70 27.79 11.11
C ARG A 90 14.69 26.70 10.72
N PRO A 91 13.61 26.53 11.51
CA PRO A 91 12.43 25.79 11.09
C PRO A 91 11.63 26.63 10.11
N ARG A 92 11.32 26.10 8.92
CA ARG A 92 10.19 26.59 8.12
C ARG A 92 8.98 25.78 8.52
N ASP A 93 8.31 26.27 9.56
CA ASP A 93 6.90 26.01 9.77
C ASP A 93 6.12 26.70 8.65
N SER A 94 5.41 25.91 7.85
CA SER A 94 4.41 26.38 6.91
C SER A 94 3.29 25.34 6.90
N GLY A 95 2.62 25.19 8.05
CA GLY A 95 1.32 24.54 8.09
C GLY A 95 0.34 25.26 7.16
N HIS A 96 -0.02 24.62 6.06
CA HIS A 96 -1.21 24.97 5.28
C HIS A 96 -2.27 23.90 5.59
N PRO A 97 -3.45 24.27 6.14
CA PRO A 97 -4.53 23.31 6.32
C PRO A 97 -5.03 22.87 4.94
N LEU A 98 -5.20 21.56 4.74
CA LEU A 98 -5.93 21.03 3.60
C LEU A 98 -7.40 21.42 3.82
N ASP A 99 -7.85 22.42 3.07
CA ASP A 99 -9.22 22.91 3.06
C ASP A 99 -10.18 21.76 2.70
N ALA A 100 -11.33 21.75 3.36
CA ALA A 100 -12.32 20.70 3.28
C ALA A 100 -12.80 20.49 1.83
N ALA A 101 -12.99 19.22 1.45
CA ALA A 101 -13.65 18.87 0.20
C ALA A 101 -15.06 19.52 0.14
N PRO A 102 -15.48 20.08 -1.01
CA PRO A 102 -16.82 20.65 -1.13
C PRO A 102 -17.89 19.53 -1.02
N PRO A 103 -19.04 19.80 -0.38
CA PRO A 103 -20.07 18.79 -0.21
C PRO A 103 -20.70 18.40 -1.55
N LEU A 104 -20.96 17.10 -1.69
CA LEU A 104 -21.74 16.51 -2.79
C LEU A 104 -23.09 17.22 -2.89
N GLY A 105 -23.39 17.73 -4.09
CA GLY A 105 -24.61 18.46 -4.39
C GLY A 105 -25.86 17.68 -4.02
N THR A 106 -26.63 18.22 -3.08
CA THR A 106 -28.01 17.83 -2.84
C THR A 106 -28.86 18.32 -4.00
N GLY A 107 -29.65 17.42 -4.58
CA GLY A 107 -30.50 17.69 -5.73
C GLY A 107 -31.48 18.84 -5.50
N HIS A 108 -31.71 19.61 -6.55
CA HIS A 108 -32.85 20.52 -6.65
C HIS A 108 -33.87 19.96 -7.65
N PRO A 109 -35.18 20.04 -7.35
CA PRO A 109 -36.23 19.39 -8.11
C PRO A 109 -36.47 20.02 -9.48
N ALA A 110 -37.01 19.22 -10.39
CA ALA A 110 -37.64 19.67 -11.61
C ALA A 110 -38.89 20.49 -11.26
N ASP A 111 -39.00 21.70 -11.82
CA ASP A 111 -40.29 22.34 -12.09
C ASP A 111 -40.15 23.31 -13.28
N GLY A 112 -41.09 23.18 -14.21
CA GLY A 112 -41.07 23.83 -15.51
C GLY A 112 -41.79 25.19 -15.56
N ALA A 113 -41.41 25.98 -16.56
CA ALA A 113 -42.11 27.08 -17.25
C ALA A 113 -41.02 27.82 -18.03
N GLY A 114 -41.12 28.28 -19.27
CA GLY A 114 -42.20 28.49 -20.21
C GLY A 114 -41.70 29.56 -21.20
N LEU A 115 -42.16 29.47 -22.45
CA LEU A 115 -42.09 30.50 -23.51
C LEU A 115 -40.71 30.99 -24.02
N ALA A 116 -40.41 30.60 -25.26
CA ALA A 116 -39.82 31.52 -26.24
C ALA A 116 -40.46 31.25 -27.60
N ASP A 117 -41.30 32.20 -27.99
CA ASP A 117 -41.81 32.48 -29.32
C ASP A 117 -40.68 32.89 -30.26
N HIS A 118 -40.64 32.32 -31.47
CA HIS A 118 -40.19 33.01 -32.69
C HIS A 118 -40.43 32.13 -33.93
N SER A 119 -41.50 32.49 -34.64
CA SER A 119 -41.60 32.61 -36.10
C SER A 119 -40.71 31.70 -36.98
N GLY A 120 -41.35 30.72 -37.62
CA GLY A 120 -40.80 29.94 -38.72
C GLY A 120 -41.88 29.63 -39.76
N SER A 121 -41.97 30.52 -40.76
CA SER A 121 -42.54 30.40 -42.11
C SER A 121 -43.66 29.40 -42.42
N LEU A 122 -44.74 29.98 -42.91
CA LEU A 122 -45.68 29.40 -43.88
C LEU A 122 -44.93 28.80 -45.08
N ASP A 123 -45.30 27.59 -45.51
CA ASP A 123 -45.75 27.28 -46.88
C ASP A 123 -45.92 25.77 -47.11
N THR A 124 -47.17 25.33 -47.30
CA THR A 124 -47.47 24.15 -48.11
C THR A 124 -48.88 24.33 -48.65
N GLN A 125 -48.90 24.66 -49.94
CA GLN A 125 -50.07 24.73 -50.78
C GLN A 125 -50.61 23.34 -51.11
N MET A 126 -51.87 23.39 -51.54
CA MET A 126 -52.74 22.31 -52.02
C MET A 126 -52.12 21.41 -53.08
#